data_AF-A0AAX2IZW3-F1
#
_entry.id   AF-A0AAX2IZW3-F1
#
_cell.length_a   1.000
_cell.length_b   1.000
_cell.length_c   1.000
_cell.angle_alpha   90.00
_cell.angle_beta   90.00
_cell.angle_gamma   90.00
#
_symmetry.space_group_name_H-M   'P 1'
#
loop_
_entity.id
_entity.type
_entity.pdbx_description
1 polymer ?
#
loop_
_entity_poly.entity_id
_entity_poly.type
_entity_poly.pdbx_seq_one_letter_code
_entity_poly.pdbx_strand_id
1 'polypeptide(L)'
;MKTNSSNPTSSVCGATDSSKKRIENLFTRFAVFYGHLWRSQFKSEGFLEFAKKEWLEGLEPFSDAVLNEAILSCRDHTEMPPSLPQMIGLCRDIKKRRSFYVAKDAYQPVSEAVVEQHIRQCKAYLI
;
A
#
# COMPACT_ATOMS: atom_id res chain seq x y z
N MET A 1 11.33 6.09 -48.76
CA MET A 1 10.92 4.99 -47.86
C MET A 1 10.99 5.50 -46.43
N LYS A 2 9.86 5.62 -45.72
CA LYS A 2 9.81 6.04 -44.32
C LYS A 2 9.48 4.80 -43.48
N THR A 3 10.38 4.41 -42.60
CA THR A 3 10.19 3.27 -41.68
C THR A 3 9.45 3.78 -40.44
N ASN A 4 8.21 3.30 -40.25
CA ASN A 4 7.47 3.47 -39.01
C ASN A 4 7.96 2.42 -38.00
N SER A 5 8.60 2.86 -36.93
CA SER A 5 8.85 2.04 -35.74
C SER A 5 7.60 2.02 -34.87
N SER A 6 6.94 0.87 -34.79
CA SER A 6 5.87 0.57 -33.83
C SER A 6 6.50 0.03 -32.54
N ASN A 7 6.39 0.78 -31.44
CA ASN A 7 6.73 0.29 -30.10
C ASN A 7 5.66 -0.68 -29.59
N PRO A 8 6.01 -1.82 -28.95
CA PRO A 8 5.04 -2.72 -28.35
C PRO A 8 4.74 -2.30 -26.91
N THR A 9 3.50 -1.86 -26.64
CA THR A 9 2.98 -1.61 -25.29
C THR A 9 2.65 -2.94 -24.61
N SER A 10 3.65 -3.59 -23.99
CA SER A 10 3.50 -4.90 -23.32
C SER A 10 3.12 -4.81 -21.83
N SER A 11 2.89 -3.61 -21.28
CA SER A 11 2.84 -3.45 -19.82
C SER A 11 1.47 -3.67 -19.14
N VAL A 12 0.37 -3.80 -19.90
CA VAL A 12 -0.99 -3.85 -19.30
C VAL A 12 -1.37 -5.26 -18.84
N CYS A 13 -0.89 -6.31 -19.51
CA CYS A 13 -1.27 -7.68 -19.17
C CYS A 13 -0.65 -8.15 -17.83
N GLY A 14 0.63 -7.83 -17.59
CA GLY A 14 1.34 -8.28 -16.38
C GLY A 14 0.83 -7.66 -15.07
N ALA A 15 0.43 -6.38 -15.10
CA ALA A 15 -0.10 -5.69 -13.92
C ALA A 15 -1.45 -6.29 -13.46
N THR A 16 -2.32 -6.64 -14.41
CA THR A 16 -3.64 -7.20 -14.09
C THR A 16 -3.55 -8.61 -13.50
N ASP A 17 -2.60 -9.43 -13.93
CA ASP A 17 -2.40 -10.78 -13.38
C ASP A 17 -1.87 -10.74 -11.93
N SER A 18 -0.94 -9.83 -11.65
CA SER A 18 -0.45 -9.59 -10.28
C SER A 18 -1.57 -9.13 -9.34
N SER A 19 -2.41 -8.20 -9.80
CA SER A 19 -3.54 -7.73 -9.01
C SER A 19 -4.60 -8.80 -8.79
N LYS A 20 -4.90 -9.66 -9.78
CA LYS A 20 -5.78 -10.82 -9.57
C LYS A 20 -5.22 -11.77 -8.51
N LYS A 21 -3.93 -12.12 -8.61
CA LYS A 21 -3.25 -12.98 -7.63
C LYS A 21 -3.33 -12.45 -6.20
N ARG A 22 -3.23 -11.12 -6.01
CA ARG A 22 -3.35 -10.52 -4.67
C ARG A 22 -4.75 -10.73 -4.08
N ILE A 23 -5.80 -10.65 -4.89
CA ILE A 23 -7.18 -10.87 -4.45
C ILE A 23 -7.44 -12.35 -4.18
N GLU A 24 -6.93 -13.26 -5.01
CA GLU A 24 -6.98 -14.70 -4.75
C GLU A 24 -6.30 -15.06 -3.43
N ASN A 25 -5.15 -14.44 -3.15
CA ASN A 25 -4.45 -14.62 -1.88
C ASN A 25 -5.28 -14.12 -0.70
N LEU A 26 -5.91 -12.94 -0.82
CA LEU A 26 -6.82 -12.40 0.20
C LEU A 26 -7.96 -13.37 0.50
N PHE A 27 -8.67 -13.83 -0.54
CA PHE A 27 -9.79 -14.76 -0.39
C PHE A 27 -9.35 -16.09 0.24
N THR A 28 -8.20 -16.61 -0.16
CA THR A 28 -7.62 -17.83 0.41
C THR A 28 -7.28 -17.65 1.88
N ARG A 29 -6.63 -16.55 2.24
CA ARG A 29 -6.28 -16.24 3.64
C ARG A 29 -7.52 -16.08 4.50
N PHE A 30 -8.54 -15.38 4.02
CA PHE A 30 -9.80 -15.22 4.75
C PHE A 30 -10.58 -16.52 4.89
N ALA A 31 -10.50 -17.41 3.90
CA ALA A 31 -11.06 -18.77 3.99
C ALA A 31 -10.35 -19.64 5.05
N VAL A 32 -9.11 -19.32 5.41
CA VAL A 32 -8.36 -19.95 6.51
C VAL A 32 -8.66 -19.27 7.84
N PHE A 33 -8.66 -17.93 7.88
CA PHE A 33 -8.86 -17.16 9.12
C PHE A 33 -10.26 -17.35 9.69
N TYR A 34 -11.29 -17.28 8.84
CA TYR A 34 -12.70 -17.26 9.26
C TYR A 34 -13.44 -18.55 8.91
N GLY A 35 -12.78 -19.48 8.23
CA GLY A 35 -13.33 -20.79 7.89
C GLY A 35 -14.71 -20.70 7.23
N HIS A 36 -15.71 -21.30 7.89
CA HIS A 36 -17.08 -21.39 7.38
C HIS A 36 -17.76 -20.01 7.23
N LEU A 37 -17.41 -19.02 8.06
CA LEU A 37 -18.01 -17.67 8.00
C LEU A 37 -17.69 -16.97 6.68
N TRP A 38 -16.51 -17.21 6.12
CA TRP A 38 -16.12 -16.69 4.82
C TRP A 38 -16.62 -17.58 3.68
N ARG A 39 -16.38 -18.89 3.76
CA ARG A 39 -16.73 -19.84 2.70
C ARG A 39 -18.23 -19.88 2.40
N SER A 40 -19.07 -19.69 3.42
CA SER A 40 -20.53 -19.71 3.26
C SER A 40 -21.11 -18.49 2.55
N GLN A 41 -20.35 -17.39 2.40
CA GLN A 41 -20.79 -16.18 1.68
C GLN A 41 -20.75 -16.37 0.16
N PHE A 42 -19.89 -17.25 -0.35
CA PHE A 42 -19.59 -17.40 -1.77
C PHE A 42 -19.91 -18.81 -2.29
N LYS A 43 -21.18 -19.24 -2.13
CA LYS A 43 -21.62 -20.59 -2.54
C LYS A 43 -21.76 -20.78 -4.04
N SER A 44 -22.03 -19.71 -4.76
CA SER A 44 -22.15 -19.70 -6.22
C SER A 44 -20.80 -19.31 -6.83
N GLU A 45 -20.30 -20.11 -7.76
CA GLU A 45 -19.05 -19.82 -8.48
C GLU A 45 -19.16 -18.50 -9.26
N GLY A 46 -20.29 -18.24 -9.94
CA GLY A 46 -20.51 -16.97 -10.64
C GLY A 46 -20.53 -15.77 -9.70
N PHE A 47 -21.09 -15.91 -8.49
CA PHE A 47 -21.06 -14.85 -7.49
C PHE A 47 -19.66 -14.65 -6.89
N LEU A 48 -18.90 -15.74 -6.67
CA LEU A 48 -17.53 -15.67 -6.20
C LEU A 48 -16.63 -14.90 -7.18
N GLU A 49 -16.72 -15.20 -8.47
CA GLU A 49 -15.96 -14.50 -9.51
C GLU A 49 -16.36 -13.03 -9.62
N PHE A 50 -17.65 -12.73 -9.54
CA PHE A 50 -18.14 -11.35 -9.45
C PHE A 50 -17.58 -10.63 -8.21
N ALA A 51 -17.64 -11.26 -7.03
CA ALA A 51 -17.13 -10.68 -5.80
C ALA A 51 -15.62 -10.41 -5.89
N LYS A 52 -14.81 -11.35 -6.39
CA LYS A 52 -13.38 -11.13 -6.58
C LYS A 52 -13.10 -9.94 -7.51
N LYS A 53 -13.91 -9.75 -8.56
CA LYS A 53 -13.80 -8.58 -9.45
C LYS A 53 -14.10 -7.27 -8.71
N GLU A 54 -15.17 -7.22 -7.92
CA GLU A 54 -15.51 -6.03 -7.12
C GLU A 54 -14.43 -5.73 -6.07
N TRP A 55 -13.88 -6.77 -5.43
CA TRP A 55 -12.77 -6.62 -4.48
C TRP A 55 -11.49 -6.15 -5.16
N LEU A 56 -11.21 -6.62 -6.38
CA LEU A 56 -10.08 -6.16 -7.19
C LEU A 56 -10.20 -4.66 -7.50
N GLU A 57 -11.36 -4.22 -7.95
CA GLU A 57 -11.62 -2.82 -8.29
C GLU A 57 -11.58 -1.91 -7.06
N GLY A 58 -12.28 -2.30 -5.99
CA GLY A 58 -12.35 -1.52 -4.76
C GLY A 58 -11.00 -1.38 -4.03
N LEU A 59 -10.10 -2.35 -4.22
CA LEU A 59 -8.79 -2.35 -3.57
C LEU A 59 -7.63 -1.92 -4.49
N GLU A 60 -7.89 -1.63 -5.76
CA GLU A 60 -6.90 -1.16 -6.74
C GLU A 60 -6.06 0.04 -6.22
N PRO A 61 -6.62 1.05 -5.53
CA PRO A 61 -5.87 2.24 -5.10
C PRO A 61 -4.87 2.00 -3.95
N PHE A 62 -4.76 0.77 -3.44
CA PHE A 62 -3.93 0.41 -2.29
C PHE A 62 -2.77 -0.50 -2.69
N SER A 63 -1.59 -0.21 -2.15
CA SER A 63 -0.40 -1.05 -2.39
C SER A 63 -0.50 -2.40 -1.67
N ASP A 64 0.29 -3.37 -2.13
CA ASP A 64 0.38 -4.70 -1.50
C ASP A 64 0.76 -4.63 -0.01
N ALA A 65 1.60 -3.66 0.37
CA ALA A 65 1.98 -3.44 1.76
C ALA A 65 0.80 -2.97 2.63
N VAL A 66 -0.05 -2.09 2.09
CA VAL A 66 -1.28 -1.64 2.79
C VAL A 66 -2.25 -2.80 2.90
N LEU A 67 -2.49 -3.53 1.81
CA LEU A 67 -3.43 -4.64 1.80
C LEU A 67 -3.00 -5.77 2.73
N ASN A 68 -1.71 -6.15 2.73
CA ASN A 68 -1.19 -7.18 3.61
C ASN A 68 -1.30 -6.81 5.09
N GLU A 69 -1.03 -5.55 5.45
CA GLU A 69 -1.26 -5.08 6.82
C GLU A 69 -2.74 -5.12 7.20
N ALA A 70 -3.65 -4.73 6.29
CA ALA A 70 -5.09 -4.82 6.53
C ALA A 70 -5.51 -6.27 6.80
N ILE A 71 -5.08 -7.21 5.96
CA ILE A 71 -5.38 -8.64 6.12
C ILE A 71 -4.88 -9.18 7.46
N LEU A 72 -3.67 -8.80 7.89
CA LEU A 72 -3.11 -9.19 9.19
C LEU A 72 -3.86 -8.53 10.35
N SER A 73 -4.22 -7.25 10.23
CA SER A 73 -5.01 -6.54 11.23
C SER A 73 -6.35 -7.21 11.47
N CYS A 74 -7.02 -7.67 10.40
CA CYS A 74 -8.27 -8.42 10.53
C CYS A 74 -8.05 -9.77 11.25
N ARG A 75 -7.01 -10.53 10.88
CA ARG A 75 -6.66 -11.79 11.57
C ARG A 75 -6.49 -11.60 13.08
N ASP A 76 -5.83 -10.51 13.47
CA ASP A 76 -5.39 -10.32 14.85
C ASP A 76 -6.45 -9.66 15.74
N HIS A 77 -7.40 -8.90 15.16
CA HIS A 77 -8.29 -8.04 15.94
C HIS A 77 -9.78 -8.16 15.59
N THR A 78 -10.15 -8.93 14.56
CA THR A 78 -11.56 -9.05 14.15
C THR A 78 -12.03 -10.50 14.22
N GLU A 79 -13.12 -10.76 14.95
CA GLU A 79 -13.73 -12.09 15.04
C GLU A 79 -14.46 -12.49 13.74
N MET A 80 -14.96 -11.50 13.00
CA MET A 80 -15.75 -11.68 11.79
C MET A 80 -15.01 -11.15 10.56
N PRO A 81 -15.16 -11.79 9.37
CA PRO A 81 -14.55 -11.29 8.15
C PRO A 81 -15.10 -9.89 7.81
N PRO A 82 -14.25 -8.95 7.37
CA PRO A 82 -14.71 -7.65 6.95
C PRO A 82 -15.47 -7.75 5.62
N SER A 83 -16.50 -6.91 5.47
CA SER A 83 -17.09 -6.60 4.16
C SER A 83 -16.12 -5.76 3.31
N LEU A 84 -16.35 -5.69 2.00
CA LEU A 84 -15.53 -4.88 1.09
C LEU A 84 -15.44 -3.40 1.52
N PRO A 85 -16.54 -2.70 1.87
CA PRO A 85 -16.46 -1.32 2.35
C PRO A 85 -15.61 -1.17 3.62
N GLN A 86 -15.72 -2.12 4.56
CA GLN A 86 -14.91 -2.13 5.78
C GLN A 86 -13.42 -2.33 5.45
N MET A 87 -13.11 -3.24 4.52
CA MET A 87 -11.73 -3.46 4.07
C MET A 87 -11.14 -2.21 3.41
N ILE A 88 -11.92 -1.51 2.58
CA ILE A 88 -11.52 -0.24 1.97
C ILE A 88 -11.24 0.81 3.06
N GLY A 89 -12.08 0.88 4.10
CA GLY A 89 -11.87 1.74 5.26
C GLY A 89 -10.55 1.44 5.97
N LEU A 90 -10.29 0.18 6.30
CA LEU A 90 -9.05 -0.27 6.94
C LEU A 90 -7.81 0.10 6.11
N CYS A 91 -7.83 -0.18 4.81
CA CYS A 91 -6.75 0.17 3.90
C CYS A 91 -6.51 1.69 3.85
N ARG A 92 -7.59 2.50 3.87
CA ARG A 92 -7.50 3.96 3.90
C ARG A 92 -6.85 4.46 5.18
N ASP A 93 -7.23 3.90 6.32
CA ASP A 93 -6.67 4.28 7.62
C ASP A 93 -5.20 3.89 7.74
N ILE A 94 -4.81 2.69 7.28
CA ILE A 94 -3.42 2.27 7.17
C ILE A 94 -2.62 3.20 6.26
N LYS A 95 -3.15 3.52 5.08
CA LYS A 95 -2.50 4.42 4.12
C LYS A 95 -2.29 5.81 4.72
N LYS A 96 -3.30 6.35 5.44
CA LYS A 96 -3.22 7.63 6.15
C LYS A 96 -2.17 7.60 7.27
N ARG A 97 -2.07 6.51 8.03
CA ARG A 97 -1.02 6.34 9.05
C ARG A 97 0.38 6.32 8.45
N ARG A 98 0.54 5.82 7.22
CA ARG A 98 1.83 5.78 6.50
C ARG A 98 2.20 7.09 5.82
N SER A 99 1.23 7.91 5.44
CA SER A 99 1.49 9.24 4.90
C SER A 99 1.87 10.20 6.03
N PHE A 100 3.06 10.03 6.61
CA PHE A 100 3.64 11.06 7.44
C PHE A 100 4.08 12.20 6.53
N TYR A 101 3.45 13.36 6.68
CA TYR A 101 3.95 14.59 6.11
C TYR A 101 5.16 15.01 6.92
N VAL A 102 6.37 14.74 6.42
CA VAL A 102 7.57 15.43 6.93
C VAL A 102 7.45 16.86 6.43
N ALA A 103 7.01 17.77 7.30
CA ALA A 103 7.15 19.18 7.03
C ALA A 103 8.63 19.41 6.73
N LYS A 104 8.94 19.90 5.52
CA LYS A 104 10.28 20.40 5.27
C LYS A 104 10.45 21.56 6.22
N ASP A 105 11.26 21.37 7.27
CA ASP A 105 11.68 22.50 8.10
C ASP A 105 12.17 23.58 7.14
N ALA A 106 11.65 24.79 7.30
CA ALA A 106 12.13 25.93 6.54
C ALA A 106 13.63 26.01 6.83
N TYR A 107 14.45 25.76 5.81
CA TYR A 107 15.90 25.80 5.93
C TYR A 107 16.28 27.20 6.43
N GLN A 108 16.64 27.31 7.70
CA GLN A 108 17.20 28.50 8.30
C GLN A 108 18.72 28.39 8.17
N PRO A 109 19.39 29.20 7.32
CA PRO A 109 20.84 29.24 7.34
C PRO A 109 21.31 29.64 8.74
N VAL A 110 22.33 28.94 9.26
CA VAL A 110 22.96 29.27 10.53
C VAL A 110 23.51 30.69 10.46
N SER A 111 23.40 31.45 11.55
CA SER A 111 23.89 32.83 11.58
C SER A 111 25.42 32.88 11.40
N GLU A 112 25.89 33.85 10.62
CA GLU A 112 27.30 34.03 10.27
C GLU A 112 28.19 34.17 11.53
N ALA A 113 27.69 34.86 12.56
CA ALA A 113 28.38 35.01 13.84
C ALA A 113 28.63 33.65 14.54
N VAL A 114 27.68 32.72 14.46
CA VAL A 114 27.82 31.38 15.06
C VAL A 114 28.83 30.56 14.26
N VAL A 115 28.80 30.64 12.94
CA VAL A 115 29.79 29.96 12.06
C VAL A 115 31.19 30.46 12.38
N GLU A 116 31.39 31.78 12.46
CA GLU A 116 32.69 32.36 12.80
C GLU A 116 33.20 31.92 14.17
N GLN A 117 32.32 31.90 15.18
CA GLN A 117 32.69 31.49 16.53
C GLN A 117 33.20 30.04 16.56
N HIS A 118 32.51 29.12 15.88
CA HIS A 118 32.93 27.72 15.81
C HIS A 118 34.23 27.55 15.03
N ILE A 119 34.41 28.28 13.92
CA ILE A 119 35.67 28.27 13.15
C ILE A 119 36.83 28.77 14.01
N ARG A 120 36.63 29.83 14.82
CA ARG A 120 37.66 30.35 15.74
C ARG A 120 38.01 29.33 16.82
N GLN A 121 37.01 28.67 17.39
CA GLN A 121 37.25 27.62 18.39
C GLN A 121 38.04 26.44 17.79
N CYS A 122 37.67 25.94 16.62
CA CYS A 122 38.42 24.87 15.94
C CYS A 122 39.88 25.26 15.67
N LYS A 123 40.14 26.51 15.28
CA LYS A 123 41.51 27.00 15.06
C LYS A 123 42.33 27.10 16.35
N ALA A 124 41.70 27.35 17.50
CA ALA A 124 42.39 27.45 18.78
C ALA A 124 42.92 26.10 19.29
N TYR A 125 42.34 24.98 18.85
CA TYR A 125 42.80 23.63 19.19
C TYR A 125 43.93 23.10 18.28
N LEU A 126 44.34 23.87 17.27
CA LEU A 126 45.41 23.50 16.33
C LEU A 126 46.76 24.18 16.64
N ILE A 127 46.92 24.70 17.86
CA ILE A 127 48.14 25.34 18.37
C ILE A 127 48.78 24.44 19.43
#